data_AF-A0A958AWK3-F1
#
_entry.id   AF-A0A958AWK3-F1
#
_cell.length_a   1.000
_cell.length_b   1.000
_cell.length_c   1.000
_cell.angle_alpha   90.00
_cell.angle_beta   90.00
_cell.angle_gamma   90.00
#
_symmetry.space_group_name_H-M   'P 1'
#
loop_
_entity.id
_entity.type
_entity.pdbx_description
1 polymer ?
#
loop_
_entity_poly.entity_id
_entity_poly.type
_entity_poly.pdbx_seq_one_letter_code
_entity_poly.pdbx_strand_id
1 'polypeptide(L)'
;VDSQTGVEVAIQQRGEVAGHPVELIPEDDGCSAEGGQTAATKIASDDSVVAVVGHSCSSSCTPAAPIYNDAGLTMISPSCTAPALTGADSHVPSFLRTAHNDNVQGRVMAEYVFNELGLTTAATIHDGSPYAEQLQQVFADTFAELGGTITAQEAVNVGDTDMRPVLTSIATASPEFLYYPIFIA
;
A
#
# COMPACT_ATOMS: atom_id res chain seq x y z
N VAL A 1 -2.98 -9.70 10.91
CA VAL A 1 -3.53 -11.07 11.12
C VAL A 1 -3.74 -11.76 9.79
N ASP A 2 -4.38 -11.13 8.80
CA ASP A 2 -4.73 -11.80 7.53
C ASP A 2 -3.52 -12.26 6.69
N SER A 3 -2.48 -11.42 6.53
CA SER A 3 -1.28 -11.81 5.77
C SER A 3 -0.54 -13.01 6.38
N GLN A 4 -0.44 -13.06 7.71
CA GLN A 4 0.18 -14.18 8.43
C GLN A 4 -0.62 -15.46 8.23
N THR A 5 -1.94 -15.42 8.42
CA THR A 5 -2.83 -16.57 8.19
C THR A 5 -2.69 -17.10 6.77
N GLY A 6 -2.57 -16.22 5.77
CA GLY A 6 -2.33 -16.62 4.39
C GLY A 6 -1.04 -17.44 4.20
N VAL A 7 0.04 -17.02 4.86
CA VAL A 7 1.31 -17.76 4.85
C VAL A 7 1.19 -19.10 5.60
N GLU A 8 0.53 -19.12 6.75
CA GLU A 8 0.31 -20.35 7.52
C GLU A 8 -0.48 -21.40 6.72
N VAL A 9 -1.54 -20.98 6.01
CA VAL A 9 -2.29 -21.86 5.09
C VAL A 9 -1.39 -22.36 3.96
N ALA A 10 -0.55 -21.50 3.38
CA ALA A 10 0.39 -21.93 2.34
C ALA A 10 1.39 -22.97 2.86
N ILE A 11 1.90 -22.81 4.08
CA ILE A 11 2.79 -23.79 4.73
C ILE A 11 2.03 -25.10 5.00
N GLN A 12 0.78 -25.07 5.46
CA GLN A 12 -0.01 -26.29 5.65
C GLN A 12 -0.22 -27.07 4.35
N GLN A 13 -0.39 -26.37 3.22
CA GLN A 13 -0.59 -26.99 1.91
C GLN A 13 0.73 -27.41 1.22
N ARG A 14 1.81 -26.66 1.47
CA ARG A 14 3.11 -26.75 0.76
C ARG A 14 4.27 -26.50 1.74
N GLY A 15 4.32 -27.29 2.80
CA GLY A 15 5.23 -27.10 3.94
C GLY A 15 6.69 -27.37 3.67
N GLU A 16 7.06 -27.72 2.43
CA GLU A 16 8.45 -27.93 2.03
C GLU A 16 8.81 -27.13 0.79
N VAL A 17 10.01 -26.56 0.79
CA VAL A 17 10.65 -25.94 -0.37
C VAL A 17 11.99 -26.63 -0.60
N ALA A 18 12.19 -27.17 -1.80
CA ALA A 18 13.40 -27.94 -2.15
C ALA A 18 13.74 -29.08 -1.16
N GLY A 19 12.74 -29.69 -0.52
CA GLY A 19 12.92 -30.77 0.47
C GLY A 19 13.27 -30.31 1.88
N HIS A 20 13.19 -29.00 2.15
CA HIS A 20 13.36 -28.42 3.48
C HIS A 20 12.03 -27.93 4.04
N PRO A 21 11.69 -28.23 5.31
CA PRO A 21 10.49 -27.72 5.94
C PRO A 21 10.53 -26.20 6.07
N VAL A 22 9.39 -25.55 5.87
CA VAL A 22 9.25 -24.09 6.03
C VAL A 22 8.87 -23.76 7.47
N GLU A 23 9.65 -22.88 8.10
CA GLU A 23 9.34 -22.27 9.38
C GLU A 23 8.99 -20.78 9.18
N LEU A 24 7.97 -20.31 9.89
CA LEU A 24 7.55 -18.91 9.85
C LEU A 24 8.06 -18.18 11.09
N ILE A 25 8.81 -17.09 10.87
CA ILE A 25 9.26 -16.17 11.91
C ILE A 25 8.45 -14.87 11.75
N PRO A 26 7.40 -14.64 12.55
CA PRO A 26 6.58 -13.44 12.44
C PRO A 26 7.20 -12.24 13.16
N GLU A 27 7.10 -11.06 12.55
CA GLU A 27 7.43 -9.78 13.17
C GLU A 27 6.28 -8.79 12.97
N ASP A 28 6.05 -7.94 13.97
CA ASP A 28 5.08 -6.85 13.89
C ASP A 28 5.81 -5.54 13.54
N ASP A 29 5.46 -4.97 12.38
CA ASP A 29 6.01 -3.71 11.87
C ASP A 29 5.15 -2.49 12.26
N GLY A 30 4.03 -2.71 12.96
CA GLY A 30 3.09 -1.68 13.38
C GLY A 30 2.53 -0.83 12.23
N CYS A 31 2.59 -1.32 10.98
CA CYS A 31 2.24 -0.56 9.77
C CYS A 31 2.96 0.81 9.68
N SER A 32 4.14 0.91 10.27
CA SER A 32 4.89 2.16 10.42
C SER A 32 6.26 2.10 9.77
N ALA A 33 6.86 3.26 9.50
CA ALA A 33 8.22 3.33 8.97
C ALA A 33 9.26 2.83 9.98
N GLU A 34 9.14 3.22 11.26
CA GLU A 34 10.05 2.80 12.34
C GLU A 34 9.93 1.31 12.64
N GLY A 35 8.71 0.80 12.76
CA GLY A 35 8.48 -0.63 12.95
C GLY A 35 8.92 -1.45 11.73
N GLY A 36 8.74 -0.93 10.52
CA GLY A 36 9.28 -1.51 9.29
C GLY A 36 10.80 -1.69 9.33
N GLN A 37 11.54 -0.65 9.73
CA GLN A 37 13.00 -0.71 9.91
C GLN A 37 13.42 -1.66 11.02
N THR A 38 12.71 -1.65 12.14
CA THR A 38 13.00 -2.49 13.31
C THR A 38 12.84 -3.96 12.98
N ALA A 39 11.70 -4.34 12.38
CA ALA A 39 11.44 -5.70 11.93
C ALA A 39 12.46 -6.14 10.89
N ALA A 40 12.77 -5.29 9.90
CA ALA A 40 13.73 -5.62 8.86
C ALA A 40 15.15 -5.83 9.39
N THR A 41 15.61 -4.98 10.32
CA THR A 41 16.92 -5.13 10.95
C THR A 41 17.01 -6.44 11.74
N LYS A 42 15.96 -6.78 12.49
CA LYS A 42 15.90 -8.03 13.25
C LYS A 42 15.94 -9.25 12.34
N ILE A 43 15.10 -9.27 11.30
CA ILE A 43 15.05 -10.37 10.32
C ILE A 43 16.38 -10.48 9.57
N ALA A 44 16.97 -9.37 9.13
CA ALA A 44 18.25 -9.35 8.42
C ALA A 44 19.44 -9.80 9.28
N SER A 45 19.32 -9.74 10.61
CA SER A 45 20.35 -10.22 11.54
C SER A 45 20.26 -11.73 11.86
N ASP A 46 19.21 -12.41 11.38
CA ASP A 46 19.01 -13.83 11.59
C ASP A 46 19.45 -14.61 10.34
N ASP A 47 20.64 -15.23 10.42
CA ASP A 47 21.24 -16.03 9.34
C ASP A 47 20.39 -17.26 8.94
N SER A 48 19.37 -17.63 9.73
CA SER A 48 18.43 -18.71 9.38
C SER A 48 17.33 -18.28 8.41
N VAL A 49 17.09 -16.97 8.25
CA VAL A 49 16.08 -16.45 7.32
C VAL A 49 16.64 -16.42 5.90
N VAL A 50 15.88 -16.99 4.96
CA VAL A 50 16.29 -17.09 3.54
C VAL A 50 15.47 -16.21 2.59
N ALA A 51 14.30 -15.75 3.02
CA ALA A 51 13.40 -14.89 2.25
C ALA A 51 12.37 -14.21 3.16
N VAL A 52 11.76 -13.14 2.69
CA VAL A 52 10.76 -12.37 3.43
C VAL A 52 9.44 -12.33 2.67
N VAL A 53 8.34 -12.66 3.35
CA VAL A 53 6.98 -12.42 2.86
C VAL A 53 6.38 -11.27 3.66
N GLY A 54 6.01 -10.19 2.99
CA GLY A 54 5.60 -8.93 3.64
C GLY A 54 6.30 -7.73 3.00
N HIS A 55 6.26 -6.55 3.60
CA HIS A 55 5.34 -6.13 4.68
C HIS A 55 3.93 -5.93 4.11
N SER A 56 2.96 -5.55 4.94
CA SER A 56 1.58 -5.33 4.47
C SER A 56 1.29 -3.86 4.13
N CYS A 57 1.98 -2.92 4.79
CA CYS A 57 1.79 -1.49 4.59
C CYS A 57 2.94 -0.87 3.80
N SER A 58 2.62 -0.05 2.80
CA SER A 58 3.63 0.65 1.99
C SER A 58 4.56 1.55 2.84
N SER A 59 4.05 2.07 3.96
CA SER A 59 4.81 2.80 4.99
C SER A 59 5.95 1.98 5.60
N SER A 60 5.75 0.67 5.78
CA SER A 60 6.74 -0.26 6.34
C SER A 60 7.63 -0.85 5.25
N CYS A 61 7.07 -1.19 4.09
CA CYS A 61 7.83 -1.72 2.95
C CYS A 61 8.94 -0.76 2.48
N THR A 62 8.63 0.55 2.40
CA THR A 62 9.55 1.55 1.84
C THR A 62 10.90 1.59 2.57
N PRO A 63 10.95 1.72 3.91
CA PRO A 63 12.23 1.72 4.62
C PRO A 63 12.79 0.31 4.90
N ALA A 64 11.96 -0.74 4.84
CA ALA A 64 12.41 -2.12 5.06
C ALA A 64 13.16 -2.70 3.85
N ALA A 65 12.72 -2.38 2.63
CA ALA A 65 13.28 -2.96 1.40
C ALA A 65 14.81 -2.77 1.23
N PRO A 66 15.40 -1.58 1.46
CA PRO A 66 16.85 -1.40 1.39
C PRO A 66 17.62 -2.28 2.38
N ILE A 67 17.10 -2.47 3.59
CA ILE A 67 17.74 -3.29 4.63
C ILE A 67 17.82 -4.76 4.18
N TYR A 68 16.72 -5.29 3.63
CA TYR A 68 16.72 -6.65 3.09
C TYR A 68 17.63 -6.79 1.86
N ASN A 69 17.64 -5.78 0.99
CA ASN A 69 18.55 -5.76 -0.16
C ASN A 69 20.02 -5.87 0.26
N ASP A 70 20.43 -5.07 1.25
CA ASP A 70 21.80 -5.05 1.74
C ASP A 70 22.18 -6.35 2.46
N ALA A 71 21.20 -7.01 3.08
CA ALA A 71 21.35 -8.35 3.66
C ALA A 71 21.30 -9.50 2.63
N GLY A 72 21.05 -9.20 1.35
CA GLY A 72 20.90 -10.21 0.30
C GLY A 72 19.59 -10.99 0.35
N LEU A 73 18.59 -10.50 1.08
CA LEU A 73 17.27 -11.12 1.23
C LEU A 73 16.28 -10.55 0.22
N THR A 74 15.51 -11.44 -0.43
CA THR A 74 14.38 -11.05 -1.27
C THR A 74 13.12 -10.89 -0.44
N MET A 75 12.41 -9.78 -0.64
CA MET A 75 11.12 -9.48 -0.05
C MET A 75 10.02 -9.60 -1.10
N ILE A 76 8.95 -10.35 -0.80
CA ILE A 76 7.73 -10.43 -1.62
C ILE A 76 6.54 -9.94 -0.78
N SER A 77 6.06 -8.74 -1.06
CA SER A 77 4.89 -8.19 -0.39
C SER A 77 3.58 -8.67 -1.02
N PRO A 78 2.61 -9.15 -0.22
CA PRO A 78 1.28 -9.45 -0.72
C PRO A 78 0.37 -8.23 -0.85
N SER A 79 0.78 -7.04 -0.40
CA SER A 79 -0.14 -5.92 -0.14
C SER A 79 0.43 -4.51 -0.38
N CYS A 80 1.74 -4.30 -0.37
CA CYS A 80 2.33 -2.97 -0.57
C CYS A 80 2.21 -2.51 -2.03
N THR A 81 1.27 -1.63 -2.31
CA THR A 81 0.86 -1.24 -3.66
C THR A 81 1.40 0.13 -4.12
N ALA A 82 1.98 0.92 -3.21
CA ALA A 82 2.41 2.28 -3.50
C ALA A 82 3.30 2.35 -4.77
N PRO A 83 3.07 3.30 -5.69
CA PRO A 83 3.80 3.39 -6.94
C PRO A 83 5.32 3.45 -6.79
N ALA A 84 5.80 4.27 -5.84
CA ALA A 84 7.23 4.49 -5.60
C ALA A 84 8.02 3.21 -5.27
N LEU A 85 7.40 2.18 -4.69
CA LEU A 85 8.10 0.92 -4.35
C LEU A 85 8.69 0.21 -5.57
N THR A 86 8.15 0.47 -6.75
CA THR A 86 8.61 -0.08 -8.04
C THR A 86 8.83 1.02 -9.08
N GLY A 87 9.00 2.26 -8.62
CA GLY A 87 9.26 3.41 -9.49
C GLY A 87 10.68 3.36 -10.05
N ALA A 88 10.89 3.86 -11.26
CA ALA A 88 12.18 3.77 -11.96
C ALA A 88 13.37 4.31 -11.15
N ASP A 89 13.14 5.35 -10.34
CA ASP A 89 14.20 6.03 -9.57
C ASP A 89 14.31 5.56 -8.11
N SER A 90 13.35 4.77 -7.62
CA SER A 90 13.22 4.40 -6.20
C SER A 90 13.11 2.90 -5.96
N HIS A 91 13.02 2.09 -7.02
CA HIS A 91 12.87 0.63 -6.89
C HIS A 91 14.13 -0.01 -6.30
N VAL A 92 13.92 -0.75 -5.21
CA VAL A 92 14.93 -1.63 -4.62
C VAL A 92 14.83 -3.01 -5.29
N PRO A 93 15.91 -3.56 -5.91
CA PRO A 93 15.83 -4.78 -6.70
C PRO A 93 15.28 -6.01 -5.96
N SER A 94 15.54 -6.12 -4.66
CA SER A 94 15.06 -7.22 -3.82
C SER A 94 13.57 -7.11 -3.44
N PHE A 95 12.93 -5.97 -3.69
CA PHE A 95 11.51 -5.77 -3.46
C PHE A 95 10.69 -6.26 -4.65
N LEU A 96 9.82 -7.23 -4.37
CA LEU A 96 8.82 -7.76 -5.26
C LEU A 96 7.45 -7.70 -4.58
N ARG A 97 6.38 -7.82 -5.35
CA ARG A 97 5.02 -7.93 -4.82
C ARG A 97 4.12 -8.78 -5.69
N THR A 98 3.06 -9.32 -5.09
CA THR A 98 1.98 -10.01 -5.82
C THR A 98 0.76 -9.11 -6.05
N ALA A 99 0.61 -8.03 -5.28
CA ALA A 99 -0.42 -7.03 -5.50
C ALA A 99 -0.13 -6.13 -6.71
N HIS A 100 -1.18 -5.63 -7.36
CA HIS A 100 -1.05 -4.68 -8.46
C HIS A 100 -0.49 -3.34 -7.96
N ASN A 101 0.20 -2.61 -8.84
CA ASN A 101 0.62 -1.23 -8.57
C ASN A 101 -0.62 -0.33 -8.48
N ASP A 102 -0.63 0.63 -7.56
CA ASP A 102 -1.66 1.67 -7.49
C ASP A 102 -1.75 2.54 -8.76
N ASN A 103 -0.68 2.62 -9.56
CA ASN A 103 -0.73 3.17 -10.92
C ASN A 103 -1.80 2.50 -11.81
N VAL A 104 -2.09 1.23 -11.55
CA VAL A 104 -3.18 0.50 -12.22
C VAL A 104 -4.50 0.76 -11.50
N GLN A 105 -4.53 0.63 -10.17
CA GLN A 105 -5.77 0.73 -9.40
C GLN A 105 -6.40 2.13 -9.46
N GLY A 106 -5.62 3.18 -9.23
CA GLY A 106 -6.08 4.57 -9.29
C GLY A 106 -6.57 4.95 -10.69
N ARG A 107 -5.84 4.53 -11.74
CA ARG A 107 -6.24 4.74 -13.13
C ARG A 107 -7.55 4.05 -13.47
N VAL A 108 -7.68 2.75 -13.15
CA VAL A 108 -8.90 1.98 -13.42
C VAL A 108 -10.10 2.59 -12.70
N MET A 109 -9.93 3.07 -11.46
CA MET A 109 -11.00 3.75 -10.74
C MET A 109 -11.39 5.08 -11.42
N ALA A 110 -10.42 5.90 -11.83
CA ALA A 110 -10.70 7.15 -12.54
C ALA A 110 -11.41 6.90 -13.88
N GLU A 111 -10.95 5.92 -14.65
CA GLU A 111 -11.58 5.50 -15.91
C GLU A 111 -13.01 5.00 -15.70
N TYR A 112 -13.25 4.21 -14.65
CA TYR A 112 -14.58 3.72 -14.32
C TYR A 112 -15.53 4.86 -13.93
N VAL A 113 -15.09 5.77 -13.05
CA VAL A 113 -15.91 6.91 -12.61
C VAL A 113 -16.26 7.83 -13.78
N PHE A 114 -15.30 8.14 -14.64
CA PHE A 114 -15.54 9.06 -15.75
C PHE A 114 -16.30 8.40 -16.91
N ASN A 115 -15.85 7.24 -17.39
CA ASN A 115 -16.38 6.64 -18.62
C ASN A 115 -17.63 5.80 -18.39
N GLU A 116 -17.68 5.01 -17.29
CA GLU A 116 -18.76 4.06 -17.04
C GLU A 116 -19.88 4.69 -16.21
N LEU A 117 -19.53 5.49 -15.19
CA LEU A 117 -20.54 6.20 -14.38
C LEU A 117 -20.94 7.55 -14.98
N GLY A 118 -20.13 8.12 -15.88
CA GLY A 118 -20.39 9.41 -16.50
C GLY A 118 -20.26 10.61 -15.55
N LEU A 119 -19.60 10.43 -14.39
CA LEU A 119 -19.42 11.47 -13.39
C LEU A 119 -18.20 12.32 -13.75
N THR A 120 -18.34 13.64 -13.62
CA THR A 120 -17.33 14.60 -14.10
C THR A 120 -16.66 15.38 -12.98
N THR A 121 -17.17 15.27 -11.76
CA THR A 121 -16.60 15.90 -10.57
C THR A 121 -16.34 14.89 -9.47
N ALA A 122 -15.17 14.96 -8.84
CA ALA A 122 -14.80 14.09 -7.74
C ALA A 122 -14.05 14.86 -6.64
N ALA A 123 -14.17 14.41 -5.40
CA ALA A 123 -13.27 14.80 -4.31
C ALA A 123 -12.45 13.59 -3.85
N THR A 124 -11.29 13.81 -3.24
CA THR A 124 -10.46 12.76 -2.67
C THR A 124 -10.14 13.03 -1.20
N ILE A 125 -9.90 11.95 -0.44
CA ILE A 125 -9.35 12.02 0.92
C ILE A 125 -8.23 10.98 1.07
N HIS A 126 -7.11 11.37 1.66
CA HIS A 126 -6.04 10.45 2.08
C HIS A 126 -5.70 10.62 3.57
N ASP A 127 -4.95 9.66 4.13
CA ASP A 127 -4.51 9.67 5.53
C ASP A 127 -3.03 10.07 5.71
N GLY A 128 -2.42 10.59 4.63
CA GLY A 128 -1.00 10.94 4.58
C GLY A 128 -0.04 9.75 4.55
N SER A 129 -0.54 8.50 4.56
CA SER A 129 0.32 7.34 4.38
C SER A 129 0.83 7.28 2.93
N PRO A 130 2.05 6.74 2.70
CA PRO A 130 2.58 6.58 1.34
C PRO A 130 1.67 5.80 0.39
N TYR A 131 0.83 4.91 0.94
CA TYR A 131 -0.18 4.19 0.17
C TYR A 131 -1.31 5.13 -0.28
N ALA A 132 -2.07 5.69 0.66
CA ALA A 132 -3.29 6.44 0.34
C ALA A 132 -2.98 7.74 -0.43
N GLU A 133 -1.89 8.42 -0.07
CA GLU A 133 -1.48 9.67 -0.73
C GLU A 133 -1.15 9.44 -2.21
N GLN A 134 -0.36 8.41 -2.53
CA GLN A 134 0.03 8.14 -3.91
C GLN A 134 -1.14 7.55 -4.72
N LEU A 135 -1.94 6.66 -4.12
CA LEU A 135 -3.11 6.08 -4.79
C LEU A 135 -4.16 7.15 -5.12
N GLN A 136 -4.47 8.05 -4.19
CA GLN A 136 -5.39 9.15 -4.48
C GLN A 136 -4.83 10.08 -5.56
N GLN A 137 -3.50 10.29 -5.60
CA GLN A 137 -2.88 11.18 -6.58
C GLN A 137 -2.99 10.59 -7.99
N VAL A 138 -2.72 9.29 -8.15
CA VAL A 138 -2.92 8.59 -9.43
C VAL A 138 -4.36 8.73 -9.92
N PHE A 139 -5.34 8.57 -9.02
CA PHE A 139 -6.75 8.78 -9.37
C PHE A 139 -7.00 10.23 -9.81
N ALA A 140 -6.55 11.21 -9.03
CA ALA A 140 -6.76 12.63 -9.29
C ALA A 140 -6.17 13.06 -10.64
N ASP A 141 -4.94 12.67 -10.91
CA ASP A 141 -4.23 12.98 -12.16
C ASP A 141 -4.93 12.33 -13.36
N THR A 142 -5.24 11.04 -13.28
CA THR A 142 -5.94 10.33 -14.36
C THR A 142 -7.33 10.92 -14.61
N PHE A 143 -8.08 11.23 -13.55
CA PHE A 143 -9.43 11.77 -13.67
C PHE A 143 -9.41 13.16 -14.34
N ALA A 144 -8.42 13.99 -14.00
CA ALA A 144 -8.20 15.28 -14.66
C ALA A 144 -7.79 15.12 -16.13
N GLU A 145 -6.93 14.16 -16.47
CA GLU A 145 -6.54 13.84 -17.84
C GLU A 145 -7.73 13.41 -18.72
N LEU A 146 -8.70 12.71 -18.13
CA LEU A 146 -9.95 12.31 -18.80
C LEU A 146 -10.92 13.50 -19.01
N GLY A 147 -10.67 14.64 -18.37
CA GLY A 147 -11.50 15.84 -18.42
C GLY A 147 -12.41 16.03 -17.21
N GLY A 148 -12.27 15.19 -16.18
CA GLY A 148 -12.93 15.36 -14.89
C GLY A 148 -12.32 16.50 -14.07
N THR A 149 -13.04 16.96 -13.07
CA THR A 149 -12.60 18.02 -12.14
C THR A 149 -12.48 17.46 -10.73
N ILE A 150 -11.30 17.62 -10.12
CA ILE A 150 -11.12 17.35 -8.70
C ILE A 150 -11.54 18.58 -7.91
N THR A 151 -12.68 18.49 -7.23
CA THR A 151 -13.30 19.63 -6.53
C THR A 151 -12.68 19.90 -5.17
N ALA A 152 -12.10 18.87 -4.55
CA ALA A 152 -11.36 18.96 -3.29
C ALA A 152 -10.40 17.76 -3.17
N GLN A 153 -9.21 18.00 -2.64
CA GLN A 153 -8.28 16.96 -2.18
C GLN A 153 -7.98 17.26 -0.71
N GLU A 154 -8.55 16.46 0.17
CA GLU A 154 -8.44 16.68 1.61
C GLU A 154 -7.59 15.58 2.26
N ALA A 155 -7.10 15.85 3.47
CA ALA A 155 -6.36 14.89 4.26
C ALA A 155 -7.00 14.73 5.63
N VAL A 156 -6.90 13.51 6.17
CA VAL A 156 -7.20 13.17 7.55
C VAL A 156 -5.95 12.62 8.21
N ASN A 157 -5.92 12.57 9.53
CA ASN A 157 -4.86 11.87 10.24
C ASN A 157 -5.29 10.44 10.57
N VAL A 158 -4.32 9.53 10.58
CA VAL A 158 -4.53 8.18 11.10
C VAL A 158 -5.02 8.26 12.55
N GLY A 159 -6.17 7.65 12.84
CA GLY A 159 -6.79 7.65 14.15
C GLY A 159 -7.80 8.77 14.41
N ASP A 160 -8.00 9.69 13.45
CA ASP A 160 -9.10 10.65 13.55
C ASP A 160 -10.44 9.90 13.65
N THR A 161 -11.29 10.32 14.59
CA THR A 161 -12.62 9.73 14.81
C THR A 161 -13.75 10.65 14.36
N ASP A 162 -13.44 11.90 14.01
CA ASP A 162 -14.40 12.90 13.56
C ASP A 162 -14.05 13.41 12.16
N MET A 163 -14.74 12.85 11.15
CA MET A 163 -14.58 13.23 9.75
C MET A 163 -15.45 14.43 9.35
N ARG A 164 -16.28 14.97 10.25
CA ARG A 164 -17.24 16.05 9.92
C ARG A 164 -16.58 17.29 9.33
N PRO A 165 -15.42 17.78 9.81
CA PRO A 165 -14.80 18.97 9.23
C PRO A 165 -14.44 18.79 7.75
N VAL A 166 -13.77 17.68 7.41
CA VAL A 166 -13.38 17.35 6.04
C VAL A 166 -14.62 17.13 5.17
N LEU A 167 -15.60 16.36 5.65
CA LEU A 167 -16.85 16.12 4.90
C LEU A 167 -17.66 17.41 4.70
N THR A 168 -17.62 18.36 5.63
CA THR A 168 -18.28 19.66 5.47
C THR A 168 -17.60 20.49 4.39
N SER A 169 -16.25 20.52 4.37
CA SER A 169 -15.47 21.19 3.31
C SER A 169 -15.85 20.61 1.94
N ILE A 170 -15.79 19.29 1.80
CA ILE A 170 -16.11 18.58 0.56
C ILE A 170 -17.56 18.83 0.11
N ALA A 171 -18.52 18.83 1.05
CA ALA A 171 -19.93 19.08 0.73
C ALA A 171 -20.16 20.47 0.11
N THR A 172 -19.36 21.48 0.48
CA THR A 172 -19.48 22.82 -0.15
C THR A 172 -19.10 22.81 -1.62
N ALA A 173 -18.20 21.91 -2.02
CA ALA A 173 -17.74 21.76 -3.40
C ALA A 173 -18.67 20.86 -4.24
N SER A 174 -19.64 20.18 -3.61
CA SER A 174 -20.68 19.36 -4.25
C SER A 174 -20.16 18.36 -5.31
N PRO A 175 -19.15 17.52 -5.00
CA PRO A 175 -18.68 16.50 -5.94
C PRO A 175 -19.74 15.43 -6.19
N GLU A 176 -19.71 14.85 -7.39
CA GLU A 176 -20.52 13.67 -7.74
C GLU A 176 -19.95 12.37 -7.17
N PHE A 177 -18.63 12.32 -6.95
CA PHE A 177 -17.91 11.14 -6.43
C PHE A 177 -16.95 11.51 -5.30
N LEU A 178 -16.82 10.64 -4.29
CA LEU A 178 -15.80 10.77 -3.24
C LEU A 178 -14.88 9.55 -3.28
N TYR A 179 -13.60 9.78 -3.58
CA TYR A 179 -12.57 8.74 -3.53
C TYR A 179 -11.88 8.74 -2.16
N TYR A 180 -11.99 7.62 -1.44
CA TYR A 180 -11.53 7.48 -0.05
C TYR A 180 -10.65 6.22 0.13
N PRO A 181 -9.43 6.17 -0.45
CA PRO A 181 -8.58 4.98 -0.42
C PRO A 181 -7.74 4.84 0.86
N ILE A 182 -8.30 5.09 2.05
CA ILE A 182 -7.55 4.99 3.31
C ILE A 182 -7.73 3.64 4.00
N PHE A 183 -6.83 3.31 4.94
CA PHE A 183 -7.03 2.17 5.83
C PHE A 183 -8.18 2.45 6.80
N ILE A 184 -9.08 1.49 6.94
CA ILE A 184 -10.14 1.51 7.96
C ILE A 184 -9.73 0.49 9.01
N ALA A 185 -9.38 0.97 10.19
CA ALA A 185 -9.09 0.14 11.37
C ALA A 185 -10.39 -0.22 12.11
#